data_AF-A0A7C1UBA7-F1
#
_entry.id   AF-A0A7C1UBA7-F1
#
_cell.length_a   1.000
_cell.length_b   1.000
_cell.length_c   1.000
_cell.angle_alpha   90.00
_cell.angle_beta   90.00
_cell.angle_gamma   90.00
#
_symmetry.space_group_name_H-M   'P 1'
#
loop_
_entity.id
_entity.type
_entity.pdbx_description
1 polymer ?
#
loop_
_entity_poly.entity_id
_entity_poly.type
_entity_poly.pdbx_seq_one_letter_code
_entity_poly.pdbx_strand_id
1 'polypeptide(L)'
;MRESHMPELEEFCRIEAKLNFIPIGPTPSGRQLHIPFEGTATSSHWEGERAVSGVDYVTVGKDGNAELYIRAILGSGDDVVAYEAHGRGGADGIKELITFRTASADLAFLNGAVAVAVGRTEGNKLSLTLYLVNV
;
A
#
# COMPACT_ATOMS: atom_id res chain seq x y z
N MET A 1 -19.63 -32.05 -0.50
CA MET A 1 -19.61 -30.58 -0.37
C MET A 1 -18.30 -30.23 0.30
N ARG A 2 -17.44 -29.41 -0.32
CA ARG A 2 -16.33 -28.77 0.41
C ARG A 2 -16.93 -27.55 1.10
N GLU A 3 -16.76 -27.43 2.40
CA GLU A 3 -17.08 -26.18 3.10
C GLU A 3 -16.27 -25.06 2.45
N SER A 4 -16.95 -24.00 2.00
CA SER A 4 -16.28 -22.80 1.55
C SER A 4 -15.74 -22.08 2.79
N HIS A 5 -14.44 -22.20 3.05
CA HIS A 5 -13.79 -21.35 4.04
C HIS A 5 -13.66 -19.93 3.43
N MET A 6 -14.31 -18.96 4.04
CA MET A 6 -14.19 -17.56 3.62
C MET A 6 -12.91 -16.98 4.23
N PRO A 7 -12.07 -16.29 3.45
CA PRO A 7 -10.91 -15.61 4.00
C PRO A 7 -11.35 -14.50 4.96
N GLU A 8 -10.62 -14.35 6.05
CA GLU A 8 -10.81 -13.28 7.03
C GLU A 8 -9.80 -12.14 6.81
N LEU A 9 -10.20 -10.93 7.18
CA LEU A 9 -9.34 -9.74 7.11
C LEU A 9 -9.04 -9.24 8.52
N GLU A 10 -7.77 -9.22 8.87
CA GLU A 10 -7.27 -8.71 10.15
C GLU A 10 -6.54 -7.38 9.93
N GLU A 11 -6.92 -6.32 10.64
CA GLU A 11 -6.24 -5.03 10.53
C GLU A 11 -4.79 -5.14 10.98
N PHE A 12 -3.86 -4.71 10.12
CA PHE A 12 -2.44 -4.71 10.40
C PHE A 12 -1.94 -3.33 10.82
N CYS A 13 -2.12 -2.34 9.95
CA CYS A 13 -1.65 -0.99 10.22
C CYS A 13 -2.43 0.05 9.43
N ARG A 14 -2.33 1.29 9.88
CA ARG A 14 -2.83 2.46 9.18
C ARG A 14 -1.66 3.31 8.70
N ILE A 15 -1.70 3.78 7.46
CA ILE A 15 -0.70 4.65 6.85
C ILE A 15 -1.33 6.01 6.57
N GLU A 16 -0.64 7.07 6.98
CA GLU A 16 -0.93 8.45 6.58
C GLU A 16 0.31 9.02 5.90
N ALA A 17 0.17 9.50 4.65
CA ALA A 17 1.32 9.97 3.87
C ALA A 17 1.02 11.22 3.05
N LYS A 18 2.07 11.98 2.74
CA LYS A 18 2.02 13.11 1.83
C LYS A 18 2.54 12.68 0.46
N LEU A 19 1.74 12.95 -0.56
CA LEU A 19 2.02 12.62 -1.96
C LEU A 19 2.71 13.79 -2.67
N ASN A 20 3.66 13.47 -3.55
CA ASN A 20 4.28 14.41 -4.46
C ASN A 20 4.04 13.99 -5.92
N PHE A 21 3.16 14.68 -6.63
CA PHE A 21 2.77 14.28 -7.98
C PHE A 21 3.78 14.75 -9.02
N ILE A 22 4.47 13.82 -9.68
CA ILE A 22 5.40 14.09 -10.78
C ILE A 22 4.78 13.59 -12.08
N PRO A 23 4.15 14.45 -12.90
CA PRO A 23 3.57 14.03 -14.16
C PRO A 23 4.66 13.71 -15.17
N ILE A 24 4.62 12.50 -15.73
CA ILE A 24 5.49 12.10 -16.85
C ILE A 24 4.84 12.50 -18.18
N GLY A 25 3.50 12.36 -18.28
CA GLY A 25 2.72 12.80 -19.43
C GLY A 25 1.92 11.68 -20.10
N PRO A 26 1.33 11.94 -21.29
CA PRO A 26 0.54 10.95 -22.01
C PRO A 26 1.42 9.84 -22.61
N THR A 27 0.89 8.63 -22.58
CA THR A 27 1.45 7.43 -23.22
C THR A 27 0.31 6.66 -23.91
N PRO A 28 0.60 5.65 -24.76
CA PRO A 28 -0.45 4.86 -25.39
C PRO A 28 -1.42 4.18 -24.41
N SER A 29 -0.97 3.85 -23.19
CA SER A 29 -1.78 3.20 -22.16
C SER A 29 -2.54 4.19 -21.26
N GLY A 30 -2.20 5.48 -21.27
CA GLY A 30 -2.80 6.46 -20.37
C GLY A 30 -1.83 7.57 -19.97
N ARG A 31 -2.23 8.40 -19.01
CA ARG A 31 -1.35 9.43 -18.44
C ARG A 31 -0.52 8.84 -17.31
N GLN A 32 0.79 8.96 -17.42
CA GLN A 32 1.75 8.44 -16.45
C GLN A 32 2.11 9.50 -15.40
N LEU A 33 2.19 9.08 -14.14
CA LEU A 33 2.71 9.84 -13.01
C LEU A 33 3.63 8.97 -12.17
N HIS A 34 4.71 9.54 -11.65
CA HIS A 34 5.42 8.97 -10.51
C HIS A 34 5.02 9.77 -9.28
N ILE A 35 4.64 9.09 -8.20
CA ILE A 35 4.18 9.71 -6.98
C ILE A 35 5.06 9.24 -5.82
N PRO A 36 6.21 9.90 -5.58
CA PRO A 36 6.92 9.73 -4.32
C PRO A 36 6.04 10.12 -3.15
N PHE A 37 6.16 9.39 -2.04
CA PHE A 37 5.43 9.69 -0.81
C PHE A 37 6.27 9.42 0.43
N GLU A 38 5.96 10.18 1.48
CA GLU A 38 6.55 10.05 2.81
C GLU A 38 5.46 10.25 3.86
N GLY A 39 5.52 9.49 4.96
CA GLY A 39 4.46 9.46 5.95
C GLY A 39 4.81 8.62 7.16
N THR A 40 3.78 8.23 7.90
CA THR A 40 3.90 7.39 9.09
C THR A 40 2.85 6.28 9.09
N ALA A 41 3.14 5.23 9.85
CA ALA A 41 2.25 4.12 10.10
C ALA A 41 2.10 3.83 11.60
N THR A 42 0.88 3.49 12.00
CA THR A 42 0.53 3.02 13.34
C THR A 42 -0.08 1.63 13.28
N SER A 43 0.10 0.85 14.34
CA SER A 43 -0.36 -0.54 14.41
C SER A 43 -0.49 -1.01 15.86
N SER A 44 -1.25 -2.07 16.08
CA SER A 44 -1.25 -2.84 17.33
C SER A 44 0.00 -3.72 17.51
N HIS A 45 0.78 -3.95 16.45
CA HIS A 45 1.98 -4.80 16.46
C HIS A 45 3.24 -4.07 16.95
N TRP A 46 3.22 -2.74 17.09
CA TRP A 46 4.34 -1.95 17.61
C TRP A 46 3.86 -0.68 18.32
N GLU A 47 4.71 -0.13 19.18
CA GLU A 47 4.43 1.15 19.85
C GLU A 47 4.82 2.34 18.97
N GLY A 48 3.98 3.38 18.98
CA GLY A 48 4.23 4.66 18.30
C GLY A 48 4.12 4.62 16.77
N GLU A 49 4.70 5.64 16.14
CA GLU A 49 4.69 5.81 14.69
C GLU A 49 5.97 5.26 14.06
N ARG A 50 5.83 4.54 12.95
CA ARG A 50 6.96 4.13 12.09
C ARG A 50 6.94 4.94 10.80
N ALA A 51 8.11 5.37 10.34
CA ALA A 51 8.21 6.06 9.05
C ALA A 51 7.80 5.16 7.89
N VAL A 52 7.15 5.74 6.88
CA VAL A 52 6.85 5.06 5.60
C VAL A 52 7.31 5.96 4.46
N SER A 53 7.94 5.38 3.45
CA SER A 53 8.27 6.10 2.22
C SER A 53 8.31 5.18 1.02
N GLY A 54 8.08 5.72 -0.17
CA GLY A 54 8.08 4.94 -1.39
C GLY A 54 7.76 5.76 -2.63
N VAL A 55 7.54 5.04 -3.73
CA VAL A 55 7.06 5.60 -4.99
C VAL A 55 5.91 4.73 -5.51
N ASP A 56 4.82 5.38 -5.89
CA ASP A 56 3.75 4.80 -6.68
C ASP A 56 3.93 5.19 -8.17
N TYR A 57 3.97 4.19 -9.03
CA TYR A 57 4.07 4.33 -10.47
C TYR A 57 2.68 4.19 -11.08
N VAL A 58 2.05 5.33 -11.37
CA VAL A 58 0.62 5.40 -11.68
C VAL A 58 0.37 5.58 -13.18
N THR A 59 -0.53 4.75 -13.72
CA THR A 59 -1.13 4.96 -15.05
C THR A 59 -2.60 5.32 -14.90
N VAL A 60 -3.00 6.54 -15.30
CA VAL A 60 -4.41 6.94 -15.35
C VAL A 60 -4.98 6.64 -16.73
N GLY A 61 -5.94 5.72 -16.78
CA GLY A 61 -6.65 5.29 -17.98
C GLY A 61 -7.66 6.31 -18.49
N LYS A 62 -8.19 6.06 -19.70
CA LYS A 62 -9.24 6.91 -20.32
C LYS A 62 -10.59 6.84 -19.59
N ASP A 63 -10.81 5.77 -18.84
CA ASP A 63 -11.97 5.55 -17.96
C ASP A 63 -11.85 6.30 -16.63
N GLY A 64 -10.73 6.98 -16.38
CA GLY A 64 -10.48 7.72 -15.14
C GLY A 64 -9.96 6.87 -13.99
N ASN A 65 -9.83 5.55 -14.18
CA ASN A 65 -9.24 4.68 -13.18
C ASN A 65 -7.70 4.74 -13.24
N ALA A 66 -7.06 4.66 -12.08
CA ALA A 66 -5.62 4.59 -11.93
C ALA A 66 -5.18 3.13 -11.72
N GLU A 67 -4.21 2.69 -12.49
CA GLU A 67 -3.39 1.52 -12.19
C GLU A 67 -2.23 1.94 -11.29
N LEU A 68 -2.10 1.24 -10.16
CA LEU A 68 -1.13 1.57 -9.11
C LEU A 68 -0.07 0.48 -9.04
N TYR A 69 1.19 0.90 -8.91
CA TYR A 69 2.31 0.00 -8.68
C TYR A 69 3.26 0.64 -7.68
N ILE A 70 3.29 0.12 -6.47
CA ILE A 70 3.97 0.75 -5.34
C ILE A 70 5.21 -0.06 -4.98
N ARG A 71 6.31 0.64 -4.73
CA ARG A 71 7.49 0.12 -4.03
C ARG A 71 7.82 1.01 -2.86
N ALA A 72 7.88 0.44 -1.67
CA ALA A 72 7.98 1.23 -0.46
C ALA A 72 8.66 0.48 0.69
N ILE A 73 8.97 1.25 1.72
CA ILE A 73 9.59 0.80 2.96
C ILE A 73 8.75 1.31 4.13
N LEU A 74 8.51 0.44 5.10
CA LEU A 74 7.92 0.72 6.41
C LEU A 74 9.00 0.49 7.48
N GLY A 75 9.15 1.44 8.41
CA GLY A 75 10.14 1.37 9.47
C GLY A 75 11.56 1.67 9.00
N SER A 76 12.52 1.42 9.89
CA SER A 76 13.95 1.63 9.66
C SER A 76 14.77 0.68 10.54
N GLY A 77 16.08 0.57 10.28
CA GLY A 77 16.97 -0.31 11.05
C GLY A 77 16.56 -1.78 10.95
N ASP A 78 16.62 -2.49 12.07
CA ASP A 78 16.33 -3.93 12.16
C ASP A 78 14.83 -4.25 11.96
N ASP A 79 13.98 -3.24 12.04
CA ASP A 79 12.52 -3.32 11.94
C ASP A 79 11.97 -2.95 10.57
N VAL A 80 12.85 -2.85 9.58
CA VAL A 80 12.50 -2.44 8.23
C VAL A 80 11.71 -3.53 7.48
N VAL A 81 10.63 -3.13 6.83
CA VAL A 81 9.82 -3.96 5.94
C VAL A 81 9.79 -3.30 4.58
N ALA A 82 10.34 -3.96 3.56
CA ALA A 82 10.10 -3.57 2.18
C ALA A 82 8.77 -4.17 1.71
N TYR A 83 7.94 -3.40 1.02
CA TYR A 83 6.71 -3.92 0.43
C TYR A 83 6.53 -3.48 -1.02
N GLU A 84 5.87 -4.34 -1.77
CA GLU A 84 5.40 -4.07 -3.12
C GLU A 84 3.89 -4.22 -3.15
N ALA A 85 3.21 -3.31 -3.85
CA ALA A 85 1.76 -3.36 -4.00
C ALA A 85 1.30 -3.12 -5.44
N HIS A 86 0.20 -3.75 -5.80
CA HIS A 86 -0.49 -3.56 -7.07
C HIS A 86 -1.95 -3.24 -6.80
N GLY A 87 -2.50 -2.22 -7.44
CA GLY A 87 -3.83 -1.75 -7.07
C GLY A 87 -4.58 -0.97 -8.13
N ARG A 88 -5.77 -0.53 -7.73
CA ARG A 88 -6.64 0.35 -8.49
C ARG A 88 -7.03 1.55 -7.63
N GLY A 89 -6.92 2.73 -8.21
CA GLY A 89 -7.50 3.97 -7.67
C GLY A 89 -8.65 4.44 -8.56
N GLY A 90 -9.68 5.02 -7.97
CA GLY A 90 -10.81 5.57 -8.72
C GLY A 90 -11.81 6.28 -7.81
N ALA A 91 -13.03 6.47 -8.31
CA ALA A 91 -14.11 7.13 -7.56
C ALA A 91 -14.44 6.42 -6.23
N ASP A 92 -14.30 5.09 -6.19
CA ASP A 92 -14.57 4.26 -5.01
C ASP A 92 -13.37 4.14 -4.05
N GLY A 93 -12.35 4.98 -4.23
CA GLY A 93 -11.12 4.97 -3.43
C GLY A 93 -10.00 4.09 -4.00
N ILE A 94 -9.03 3.79 -3.14
CA ILE A 94 -7.84 3.00 -3.43
C ILE A 94 -8.03 1.59 -2.89
N LYS A 95 -7.66 0.59 -3.69
CA LYS A 95 -7.64 -0.84 -3.33
C LYS A 95 -6.35 -1.45 -3.85
N GLU A 96 -5.53 -2.01 -2.97
CA GLU A 96 -4.20 -2.55 -3.31
C GLU A 96 -4.02 -3.94 -2.72
N LEU A 97 -3.27 -4.80 -3.41
CA LEU A 97 -2.75 -6.07 -2.92
C LEU A 97 -1.27 -5.92 -2.63
N ILE A 98 -0.84 -6.30 -1.43
CA ILE A 98 0.51 -6.03 -0.91
C ILE A 98 1.21 -7.34 -0.57
N THR A 99 2.50 -7.39 -0.88
CA THR A 99 3.43 -8.41 -0.41
C THR A 99 4.63 -7.77 0.29
N PHE A 100 5.21 -8.49 1.24
CA PHE A 100 6.25 -7.96 2.14
C PHE A 100 7.55 -8.75 2.03
N ARG A 101 8.65 -8.09 2.40
CA ARG A 101 9.97 -8.69 2.63
C ARG A 101 10.62 -8.02 3.82
N THR A 102 11.06 -8.80 4.79
CA THR A 102 11.72 -8.27 5.98
C THR A 102 12.69 -9.28 6.60
N ALA A 103 13.76 -8.76 7.21
CA ALA A 103 14.66 -9.51 8.08
C ALA A 103 14.34 -9.32 9.58
N SER A 104 13.35 -8.47 9.92
CA SER A 104 12.91 -8.27 11.30
C SER A 104 12.38 -9.59 11.87
N ALA A 105 12.91 -9.99 13.03
CA ALA A 105 12.43 -11.18 13.73
C ALA A 105 10.98 -11.00 14.21
N ASP A 106 10.64 -9.81 14.68
CA ASP A 106 9.32 -9.50 15.24
C ASP A 106 8.23 -9.42 14.16
N LEU A 107 8.61 -9.03 12.93
CA LEU A 107 7.71 -8.94 11.78
C LEU A 107 7.92 -10.06 10.75
N ALA A 108 8.63 -11.14 11.13
CA ALA A 108 9.00 -12.21 10.21
C ALA A 108 7.79 -12.90 9.55
N PHE A 109 6.63 -12.90 10.23
CA PHE A 109 5.38 -13.46 9.72
C PHE A 109 4.90 -12.79 8.42
N LEU A 110 5.28 -11.52 8.18
CA LEU A 110 4.92 -10.80 6.96
C LEU A 110 5.52 -11.42 5.69
N ASN A 111 6.65 -12.15 5.81
CA ASN A 111 7.26 -12.81 4.65
C ASN A 111 6.38 -13.91 4.02
N GLY A 112 5.42 -14.45 4.79
CA GLY A 112 4.44 -15.43 4.31
C GLY A 112 3.04 -14.83 4.10
N ALA A 113 2.85 -13.55 4.39
CA ALA A 113 1.54 -12.90 4.40
C ALA A 113 1.24 -12.18 3.09
N VAL A 114 -0.05 -11.97 2.86
CA VAL A 114 -0.59 -11.09 1.82
C VAL A 114 -1.53 -10.11 2.50
N ALA A 115 -1.49 -8.84 2.12
CA ALA A 115 -2.41 -7.84 2.63
C ALA A 115 -3.24 -7.20 1.53
N VAL A 116 -4.40 -6.68 1.90
CA VAL A 116 -5.19 -5.75 1.11
C VAL A 116 -5.15 -4.39 1.79
N ALA A 117 -4.80 -3.33 1.06
CA ALA A 117 -5.01 -1.97 1.53
C ALA A 117 -6.27 -1.37 0.91
N VAL A 118 -7.00 -0.62 1.72
CA VAL A 118 -8.10 0.23 1.27
C VAL A 118 -7.92 1.64 1.80
N GLY A 119 -8.25 2.63 0.99
CA GLY A 119 -8.07 4.01 1.41
C GLY A 119 -8.52 5.06 0.41
N ARG A 120 -8.05 6.29 0.61
CA ARG A 120 -8.45 7.45 -0.18
C ARG A 120 -7.38 8.53 -0.16
N THR A 121 -7.49 9.44 -1.13
CA THR A 121 -6.70 10.67 -1.17
C THR A 121 -7.57 11.89 -0.96
N GLU A 122 -7.06 12.87 -0.22
CA GLU A 122 -7.63 14.21 -0.12
C GLU A 122 -6.55 15.24 -0.49
N GLY A 123 -6.62 15.77 -1.72
CA GLY A 123 -5.54 16.58 -2.28
C GLY A 123 -4.25 15.78 -2.39
N ASN A 124 -3.21 16.18 -1.64
CA ASN A 124 -1.93 15.48 -1.58
C ASN A 124 -1.74 14.64 -0.30
N LYS A 125 -2.82 14.33 0.41
CA LYS A 125 -2.78 13.44 1.58
C LYS A 125 -3.36 12.08 1.22
N LEU A 126 -2.69 11.02 1.65
CA LEU A 126 -3.09 9.63 1.52
C LEU A 126 -3.42 9.08 2.91
N SER A 127 -4.56 8.39 3.02
CA SER A 127 -4.90 7.58 4.19
C SER A 127 -5.24 6.17 3.72
N LEU A 128 -4.54 5.16 4.24
CA LEU A 128 -4.76 3.73 3.95
C LEU A 128 -4.89 2.93 5.24
N THR A 129 -5.74 1.91 5.23
CA THR A 129 -5.71 0.83 6.21
C THR A 129 -5.33 -0.47 5.51
N LEU A 130 -4.34 -1.16 6.05
CA LEU A 130 -3.83 -2.44 5.56
C LEU A 130 -4.44 -3.57 6.40
N TYR A 131 -4.93 -4.61 5.72
CA TYR A 131 -5.49 -5.81 6.33
C TYR A 131 -4.75 -7.04 5.86
N LEU A 132 -4.26 -7.90 6.76
CA LEU A 132 -3.75 -9.21 6.39
C LEU A 132 -4.90 -10.14 6.03
N VAL A 133 -4.68 -10.97 5.01
CA VAL A 133 -5.62 -12.00 4.59
C VAL A 133 -5.27 -13.30 5.32
N ASN A 134 -6.22 -13.82 6.10
CA ASN A 134 -6.12 -15.08 6.82
C ASN A 134 -7.02 -16.15 6.16
N VAL A 135 -6.58 -17.42 6.17
CA VAL A 135 -7.24 -18.57 5.53
C VAL A 135 -7.18 -19.83 6.39
#